data_AF-A0A923YXH0-F1
#
_entry.id   AF-A0A923YXH0-F1
#
_cell.length_a   1.000
_cell.length_b   1.000
_cell.length_c   1.000
_cell.angle_alpha   90.00
_cell.angle_beta   90.00
_cell.angle_gamma   90.00
#
_symmetry.space_group_name_H-M   'P 1'
#
loop_
_entity.id
_entity.type
_entity.pdbx_description
1 polymer ?
#
loop_
_entity_poly.entity_id
_entity_poly.type
_entity_poly.pdbx_seq_one_letter_code
_entity_poly.pdbx_strand_id
1 'polypeptide(L)'
;MTDLITPTVVSDGTIAGDAPIRDALLRLGLLTDEESARVAEHQSATGLDFDQAALELGFIGVDELDRARDTLLSSLALQQTQRRGVSDELVVLSDPVGAKAESIRLLRTQIIAQHIKPGRRAVAFVAPTDGVGCSYLVANVAAALSQIGTKTLLVDANLRSPRIDQLFGLSASSPGLSSFLTLKLARPERMVHANVLPNLSVITAGPPVARPQELLSSTRFRDGMNTLLREHDIALFDTPAANSCADALTISGVIGYAVIIARRNRTFVGDVATLAQQLASARSAVLGSVLSDF
;
A
#
# COMPACT_ATOMS: atom_id res chain seq x y z
N MET A 1 -21.66 -2.43 -50.63
CA MET A 1 -21.21 -1.11 -50.18
C MET A 1 -20.62 -1.31 -48.81
N THR A 2 -19.31 -1.54 -48.80
CA THR A 2 -18.52 -2.00 -47.65
C THR A 2 -17.44 -0.93 -47.49
N ASP A 3 -17.60 -0.05 -46.50
CA ASP A 3 -16.58 0.95 -46.18
C ASP A 3 -15.55 0.32 -45.24
N LEU A 4 -14.38 0.05 -45.83
CA LEU A 4 -13.13 -0.30 -45.17
C LEU A 4 -12.52 0.98 -44.59
N ILE A 5 -12.57 1.13 -43.28
CA ILE A 5 -11.74 2.13 -42.57
C ILE A 5 -10.38 1.48 -42.33
N THR A 6 -9.42 1.83 -43.17
CA THR A 6 -7.99 1.61 -42.95
C THR A 6 -7.52 2.58 -41.86
N PRO A 7 -6.82 2.15 -40.79
CA PRO A 7 -6.21 3.09 -39.87
C PRO A 7 -4.99 3.72 -40.55
N THR A 8 -5.06 5.03 -40.76
CA THR A 8 -3.96 5.87 -41.21
C THR A 8 -2.86 5.83 -40.16
N VAL A 9 -1.68 5.35 -40.55
CA VAL A 9 -0.45 5.45 -39.77
C VAL A 9 -0.09 6.93 -39.69
N VAL A 10 -0.22 7.52 -38.50
CA VAL A 10 0.42 8.81 -38.19
C VAL A 10 1.77 8.48 -37.56
N SER A 11 2.80 8.66 -38.36
CA SER A 11 4.19 8.71 -37.93
C SER A 11 4.44 10.03 -37.20
N ASP A 12 4.51 10.01 -35.88
CA ASP A 12 5.21 11.03 -35.10
C ASP A 12 6.03 10.32 -34.03
N GLY A 13 7.36 10.39 -34.17
CA GLY A 13 8.35 9.79 -33.27
C GLY A 13 8.47 10.54 -31.94
N THR A 14 7.33 10.86 -31.32
CA THR A 14 7.32 11.43 -29.96
C THR A 14 7.30 10.27 -28.98
N ILE A 15 8.38 10.11 -28.21
CA ILE A 15 8.49 9.13 -27.13
C ILE A 15 7.37 9.45 -26.12
N ALA A 16 6.32 8.65 -26.11
CA ALA A 16 5.11 8.86 -25.30
C ALA A 16 5.35 8.76 -23.76
N GLY A 17 6.59 8.59 -23.32
CA GLY A 17 7.01 8.46 -21.92
C GLY A 17 7.44 9.77 -21.23
N ASP A 18 7.77 10.83 -21.99
CA ASP A 18 8.53 11.97 -21.43
C ASP A 18 7.70 13.21 -21.11
N ALA A 19 6.47 13.29 -21.64
CA ALA A 19 5.54 14.38 -21.36
C ALA A 19 5.27 14.57 -19.85
N PRO A 20 5.13 13.50 -19.03
CA PRO A 20 4.89 13.62 -17.60
C PRO A 20 6.07 14.25 -16.85
N ILE A 21 7.31 13.81 -17.11
CA ILE A 21 8.50 14.31 -16.40
C ILE A 21 8.76 15.79 -16.71
N ARG A 22 8.58 16.20 -17.96
CA ARG A 22 8.64 17.60 -18.38
C ARG A 22 7.61 18.48 -17.67
N ASP A 23 6.34 18.05 -17.61
CA ASP A 23 5.26 18.82 -16.97
C ASP A 23 5.52 19.02 -15.47
N ALA A 24 6.03 18.00 -14.78
CA ALA A 24 6.33 18.10 -13.35
C ALA A 24 7.48 19.06 -13.05
N LEU A 25 8.54 19.03 -13.87
CA LEU A 25 9.68 19.94 -13.72
C LEU A 25 9.24 21.41 -13.91
N LEU A 26 8.39 21.69 -14.90
CA LEU A 26 7.81 23.02 -15.13
C LEU A 26 6.89 23.46 -13.98
N ARG A 27 6.01 22.58 -13.51
CA ARG A 27 5.05 22.90 -12.42
C ARG A 27 5.73 23.14 -11.07
N LEU A 28 6.86 22.49 -10.82
CA LEU A 28 7.67 22.72 -9.63
C LEU A 28 8.58 23.95 -9.76
N GLY A 29 8.62 24.59 -10.94
CA GLY A 29 9.52 25.71 -11.23
C GLY A 29 11.00 25.30 -11.25
N LEU A 30 11.28 24.01 -11.47
CA LEU A 30 12.64 23.47 -11.62
C LEU A 30 13.18 23.66 -13.04
N LEU A 31 12.30 23.87 -14.01
CA LEU A 31 12.62 24.33 -15.35
C LEU A 31 11.73 25.51 -15.72
N THR A 32 12.27 26.43 -16.51
CA THR A 32 11.51 27.44 -17.24
C THR A 32 11.05 26.92 -18.61
N ASP A 33 10.07 27.59 -19.23
CA ASP A 33 9.63 27.24 -20.59
C ASP A 33 10.77 27.35 -21.62
N GLU A 34 11.66 28.32 -21.45
CA GLU A 34 12.83 28.53 -22.31
C GLU A 34 13.86 27.40 -22.15
N GLU A 35 14.16 26.99 -20.93
CA GLU A 35 15.05 25.86 -20.65
C GLU A 35 14.44 24.54 -21.14
N SER A 36 13.14 24.32 -20.93
CA SER A 36 12.43 23.14 -21.43
C SER A 36 12.48 23.03 -22.95
N ALA A 37 12.40 24.15 -23.68
CA ALA A 37 12.54 24.17 -25.14
C ALA A 37 13.95 23.73 -25.57
N ARG A 38 14.99 24.19 -24.86
CA ARG A 38 16.38 23.81 -25.11
C ARG A 38 16.66 22.34 -24.78
N VAL A 39 16.05 21.81 -23.72
CA VAL A 39 16.10 20.37 -23.39
C VAL A 39 15.46 19.55 -24.51
N ALA A 40 14.32 19.96 -25.04
CA ALA A 40 13.64 19.26 -26.14
C ALA A 40 14.46 19.26 -27.45
N GLU A 41 15.17 20.36 -27.74
CA GLU A 41 16.09 20.44 -28.88
C GLU A 41 17.28 19.49 -28.70
N HIS A 42 17.90 19.47 -27.51
CA HIS A 42 19.01 18.57 -27.19
C HIS A 42 18.58 17.10 -27.18
N GLN A 43 17.39 16.79 -26.67
CA GLN A 43 16.77 15.47 -26.75
C GLN A 43 16.62 15.03 -28.21
N SER A 44 16.13 15.90 -29.08
CA SER A 44 15.96 15.60 -30.51
C SER A 44 17.29 15.35 -31.23
N ALA A 45 18.37 16.02 -30.79
CA ALA A 45 19.70 15.89 -31.36
C ALA A 45 20.47 14.65 -30.85
N THR A 46 20.25 14.24 -29.60
CA THR A 46 21.02 13.17 -28.94
C THR A 46 20.26 11.84 -28.82
N GLY A 47 18.93 11.87 -28.87
CA GLY A 47 18.07 10.70 -28.65
C GLY A 47 17.95 10.27 -27.19
N LEU A 48 18.36 11.12 -26.23
CA LEU A 48 18.21 10.86 -24.79
C LEU A 48 16.77 11.08 -24.31
N ASP A 49 16.42 10.42 -23.21
CA ASP A 49 15.19 10.71 -22.47
C ASP A 49 15.24 12.14 -21.90
N PHE A 50 14.09 12.79 -21.76
CA PHE A 50 14.01 14.23 -21.44
C PHE A 50 14.72 14.60 -20.13
N ASP A 51 14.63 13.76 -19.12
CA ASP A 51 15.29 13.94 -17.83
C ASP A 51 16.81 13.81 -17.92
N GLN A 52 17.30 12.85 -18.70
CA GLN A 52 18.73 12.69 -18.97
C GLN A 52 19.30 13.87 -19.76
N ALA A 53 18.55 14.38 -20.75
CA ALA A 53 18.92 15.59 -21.49
C ALA A 53 18.96 16.83 -20.58
N ALA A 54 18.03 16.96 -19.62
CA ALA A 54 18.02 18.05 -18.66
C ALA A 54 19.20 18.01 -17.67
N LEU A 55 19.60 16.81 -17.24
CA LEU A 55 20.80 16.60 -16.42
C LEU A 55 22.08 16.93 -17.18
N GLU A 56 22.20 16.50 -18.44
CA GLU A 56 23.39 16.77 -19.26
C GLU A 56 23.59 18.26 -19.54
N LEU A 57 22.50 19.01 -19.77
CA LEU A 57 22.55 20.45 -19.95
C LEU A 57 22.79 21.22 -18.64
N GLY A 58 22.73 20.54 -17.49
CA GLY A 58 22.97 21.11 -16.17
C GLY A 58 21.85 22.05 -15.69
N PHE A 59 20.65 21.96 -16.28
CA PHE A 59 19.51 22.77 -15.85
C PHE A 59 18.87 22.26 -14.56
N ILE A 60 19.04 20.97 -14.25
CA ILE A 60 18.55 20.35 -13.02
C ILE A 60 19.62 19.45 -12.42
N GLY A 61 19.58 19.27 -11.10
CA GLY A 61 20.35 18.26 -10.37
C GLY A 61 19.59 16.94 -10.16
N VAL A 62 20.30 15.91 -9.71
CA VAL A 62 19.70 14.59 -9.39
C VAL A 62 18.63 14.71 -8.29
N ASP A 63 18.90 15.50 -7.24
CA ASP A 63 17.94 15.72 -6.14
C ASP A 63 16.68 16.48 -6.57
N GLU A 64 16.78 17.32 -7.60
CA GLU A 64 15.64 18.04 -8.20
C GLU A 64 14.80 17.11 -9.06
N LEU A 65 15.47 16.25 -9.84
CA LEU A 65 14.83 15.22 -10.62
C LEU A 65 14.08 14.21 -9.73
N ASP A 66 14.66 13.80 -8.61
CA ASP A 66 14.00 12.90 -7.67
C ASP A 66 12.75 13.55 -7.04
N ARG A 67 12.79 14.84 -6.70
CA ARG A 67 11.62 15.60 -6.26
C ARG A 67 10.52 15.68 -7.33
N ALA A 68 10.90 15.87 -8.59
CA ALA A 68 9.96 15.89 -9.71
C ALA A 68 9.31 14.52 -9.94
N ARG A 69 10.09 13.44 -9.85
CA ARG A 69 9.60 12.06 -9.94
C ARG A 69 8.67 11.71 -8.78
N ASP A 70 9.00 12.10 -7.56
CA ASP A 70 8.12 11.95 -6.39
C ASP A 70 6.80 12.70 -6.57
N THR A 71 6.84 13.90 -7.15
CA THR A 71 5.64 14.69 -7.47
C THR A 71 4.80 14.05 -8.58
N LEU A 72 5.44 13.40 -9.56
CA LEU A 72 4.76 12.61 -10.59
C LEU A 72 4.08 11.37 -10.04
N LEU A 73 4.80 10.58 -9.25
CA LEU A 73 4.24 9.42 -8.58
C LEU A 73 3.07 9.85 -7.69
N SER A 74 3.19 10.99 -7.00
CA SER A 74 2.12 11.59 -6.22
C SER A 74 0.95 12.04 -7.09
N SER A 75 1.18 12.74 -8.20
CA SER A 75 0.11 13.25 -9.07
C SER A 75 -0.62 12.15 -9.86
N LEU A 76 0.09 11.09 -10.27
CA LEU A 76 -0.51 9.89 -10.86
C LEU A 76 -1.31 9.10 -9.81
N ALA A 77 -0.80 9.00 -8.58
CA ALA A 77 -1.55 8.43 -7.47
C ALA A 77 -2.79 9.29 -7.14
N LEU A 78 -2.70 10.63 -7.20
CA LEU A 78 -3.81 11.57 -7.01
C LEU A 78 -4.87 11.46 -8.12
N GLN A 79 -4.47 11.31 -9.38
CA GLN A 79 -5.41 11.10 -10.50
C GLN A 79 -6.11 9.74 -10.42
N GLN A 80 -5.43 8.69 -9.93
CA GLN A 80 -6.05 7.39 -9.69
C GLN A 80 -6.95 7.37 -8.45
N THR A 81 -6.59 8.08 -7.38
CA THR A 81 -7.41 8.23 -6.16
C THR A 81 -8.67 9.07 -6.41
N GLN A 82 -8.59 10.16 -7.19
CA GLN A 82 -9.77 10.95 -7.58
C GLN A 82 -10.79 10.16 -8.41
N ARG A 83 -10.35 9.14 -9.16
CA ARG A 83 -11.24 8.25 -9.92
C ARG A 83 -11.87 7.12 -9.07
N ARG A 84 -11.35 6.85 -7.87
CA ARG A 84 -11.80 5.73 -7.00
C ARG A 84 -12.37 6.14 -5.65
N GLY A 85 -12.36 7.42 -5.27
CA GLY A 85 -12.95 7.87 -3.99
C GLY A 85 -12.18 7.35 -2.77
N VAL A 86 -10.85 7.37 -2.85
CA VAL A 86 -9.95 6.97 -1.76
C VAL A 86 -9.96 8.05 -0.66
N SER A 87 -9.88 7.63 0.61
CA SER A 87 -10.02 8.52 1.77
C SER A 87 -8.82 9.45 1.97
N ASP A 88 -9.10 10.69 2.40
CA ASP A 88 -8.08 11.67 2.82
C ASP A 88 -7.29 11.22 4.06
N GLU A 89 -7.74 10.17 4.74
CA GLU A 89 -6.98 9.51 5.82
C GLU A 89 -5.73 8.79 5.31
N LEU A 90 -5.62 8.50 4.02
CA LEU A 90 -4.37 8.03 3.42
C LEU A 90 -3.43 9.21 3.23
N VAL A 91 -2.86 9.71 4.33
CA VAL A 91 -1.98 10.89 4.38
C VAL A 91 -0.78 10.78 3.45
N VAL A 92 -0.29 9.57 3.16
CA VAL A 92 0.80 9.37 2.18
C VAL A 92 0.39 9.70 0.73
N LEU A 93 -0.91 9.86 0.48
CA LEU A 93 -1.49 10.28 -0.79
C LEU A 93 -2.08 11.69 -0.70
N SER A 94 -2.83 11.99 0.36
CA SER A 94 -3.56 13.26 0.52
C SER A 94 -2.66 14.43 0.98
N ASP A 95 -1.62 14.16 1.77
CA ASP A 95 -0.63 15.13 2.24
C ASP A 95 0.79 14.53 2.18
N PRO A 96 1.31 14.23 0.98
CA PRO A 96 2.50 13.40 0.80
C PRO A 96 3.79 14.03 1.35
N VAL A 97 3.82 15.35 1.52
CA VAL A 97 4.94 16.12 2.09
C VAL A 97 4.74 16.47 3.56
N GLY A 98 3.60 16.08 4.15
CA GLY A 98 3.27 16.34 5.53
C GLY A 98 4.05 15.49 6.53
N ALA A 99 4.20 15.99 7.75
CA ALA A 99 4.91 15.30 8.83
C ALA A 99 4.33 13.91 9.17
N LYS A 100 3.02 13.72 8.99
CA LYS A 100 2.37 12.40 9.16
C LYS A 100 2.79 11.41 8.08
N ALA A 101 2.85 11.84 6.81
CA ALA A 101 3.31 11.01 5.72
C ALA A 101 4.79 10.62 5.90
N GLU A 102 5.64 11.56 6.33
CA GLU A 102 7.05 11.27 6.61
C GLU A 102 7.22 10.26 7.75
N SER A 103 6.42 10.38 8.82
CA SER A 103 6.42 9.39 9.92
C SER A 103 6.04 7.98 9.43
N ILE A 104 5.10 7.87 8.48
CA ILE A 104 4.77 6.60 7.84
C ILE A 104 5.92 6.07 6.97
N ARG A 105 6.61 6.93 6.21
CA ARG A 105 7.79 6.54 5.40
C ARG A 105 8.94 6.02 6.26
N LEU A 106 9.15 6.62 7.44
CA LEU A 106 10.09 6.13 8.44
C LEU A 106 9.69 4.74 8.95
N LEU A 107 8.41 4.55 9.32
CA LEU A 107 7.89 3.24 9.75
C LEU A 107 8.03 2.18 8.66
N ARG A 108 7.69 2.50 7.40
CA ARG A 108 7.92 1.63 6.24
C ARG A 108 9.37 1.17 6.17
N THR A 109 10.31 2.10 6.27
CA THR A 109 11.75 1.81 6.17
C THR A 109 12.19 0.86 7.28
N GLN A 110 11.69 1.06 8.51
CA GLN A 110 11.94 0.16 9.63
C GLN A 110 11.36 -1.24 9.37
N ILE A 111 10.14 -1.36 8.84
CA ILE A 111 9.52 -2.65 8.51
C ILE A 111 10.33 -3.39 7.45
N ILE A 112 10.84 -2.71 6.43
CA ILE A 112 11.71 -3.31 5.39
C ILE A 112 13.04 -3.77 5.99
N ALA A 113 13.64 -2.96 6.88
CA ALA A 113 14.93 -3.26 7.50
C ALA A 113 14.88 -4.46 8.45
N GLN A 114 13.71 -4.74 9.03
CA GLN A 114 13.49 -5.98 9.77
C GLN A 114 13.60 -7.14 8.79
N HIS A 115 14.59 -8.01 9.01
CA HIS A 115 14.88 -9.16 8.15
C HIS A 115 13.79 -10.22 8.31
N ILE A 116 12.61 -9.94 7.75
CA ILE A 116 11.51 -10.89 7.67
C ILE A 116 12.01 -12.07 6.83
N LYS A 117 12.06 -13.27 7.44
CA LYS A 117 12.69 -14.45 6.83
C LYS A 117 12.24 -14.67 5.37
N PRO A 118 13.16 -15.06 4.47
CA PRO A 118 12.80 -15.46 3.11
C PRO A 118 11.65 -16.47 3.13
N GLY A 119 10.59 -16.19 2.36
CA GLY A 119 9.41 -17.06 2.24
C GLY A 119 8.23 -16.75 3.17
N ARG A 120 8.34 -15.83 4.15
CA ARG A 120 7.21 -15.37 4.98
C ARG A 120 7.21 -13.87 5.18
N ARG A 121 7.01 -13.11 4.10
CA ARG A 121 7.00 -11.64 4.12
C ARG A 121 5.62 -11.10 4.49
N ALA A 122 5.16 -11.40 5.70
CA ALA A 122 3.81 -11.05 6.16
C ALA A 122 3.84 -10.47 7.57
N VAL A 123 3.15 -9.35 7.80
CA VAL A 123 3.15 -8.64 9.08
C VAL A 123 1.72 -8.30 9.51
N ALA A 124 1.34 -8.72 10.72
CA ALA A 124 0.08 -8.31 11.33
C ALA A 124 0.27 -7.03 12.12
N PHE A 125 -0.62 -6.10 11.91
CA PHE A 125 -0.76 -4.90 12.71
C PHE A 125 -1.75 -5.25 13.81
N VAL A 126 -1.28 -5.27 15.06
CA VAL A 126 -2.04 -5.74 16.21
C VAL A 126 -2.07 -4.68 17.29
N ALA A 127 -3.18 -4.59 18.02
CA ALA A 127 -3.37 -3.60 19.07
C ALA A 127 -4.01 -4.26 20.30
N PRO A 128 -3.68 -3.83 21.52
CA PRO A 128 -4.38 -4.35 22.70
C PRO A 128 -5.84 -3.90 22.73
N THR A 129 -6.11 -2.64 22.40
CA THR A 129 -7.43 -2.00 22.48
C THR A 129 -7.90 -1.44 21.14
N ASP A 130 -9.21 -1.31 20.97
CA ASP A 130 -9.80 -0.66 19.79
C ASP A 130 -9.49 0.84 19.73
N GLY A 131 -9.67 1.47 18.56
CA GLY A 131 -9.53 2.91 18.41
C GLY A 131 -8.10 3.46 18.52
N VAL A 132 -7.09 2.59 18.44
CA VAL A 132 -5.68 2.98 18.36
C VAL A 132 -5.22 3.29 16.93
N GLY A 133 -6.10 3.13 15.94
CA GLY A 133 -5.88 3.44 14.52
C GLY A 133 -5.03 2.42 13.78
N CYS A 134 -5.23 1.13 14.08
CA CYS A 134 -4.59 0.01 13.38
C CYS A 134 -4.85 0.06 11.86
N SER A 135 -6.12 0.10 11.44
CA SER A 135 -6.52 0.17 10.04
C SER A 135 -5.93 1.38 9.31
N TYR A 136 -5.83 2.53 9.97
CA TYR A 136 -5.20 3.73 9.41
C TYR A 136 -3.70 3.52 9.16
N LEU A 137 -2.98 3.00 10.16
CA LEU A 137 -1.53 2.82 10.07
C LEU A 137 -1.19 1.77 9.01
N VAL A 138 -1.86 0.62 9.04
CA VAL A 138 -1.58 -0.47 8.10
C VAL A 138 -1.90 -0.07 6.65
N ALA A 139 -2.99 0.68 6.42
CA ALA A 139 -3.34 1.17 5.08
C ALA A 139 -2.31 2.19 4.55
N ASN A 140 -1.88 3.13 5.39
CA ASN A 140 -0.87 4.12 5.01
C ASN A 140 0.50 3.48 4.76
N VAL A 141 0.92 2.52 5.59
CA VAL A 141 2.16 1.76 5.38
C VAL A 141 2.08 0.95 4.08
N ALA A 142 0.93 0.33 3.78
CA ALA A 142 0.73 -0.41 2.54
C ALA A 142 0.89 0.48 1.30
N ALA A 143 0.27 1.66 1.31
CA ALA A 143 0.42 2.64 0.24
C ALA A 143 1.87 3.16 0.13
N ALA A 144 2.55 3.41 1.26
CA ALA A 144 3.94 3.85 1.25
C ALA A 144 4.92 2.79 0.70
N LEU A 145 4.65 1.50 0.93
CA LEU A 145 5.42 0.39 0.35
C LEU A 145 5.19 0.29 -1.16
N SER A 146 3.95 0.47 -1.60
CA SER A 146 3.61 0.35 -3.02
C SER A 146 4.21 1.49 -3.86
N GLN A 147 4.33 2.70 -3.29
CA GLN A 147 4.97 3.86 -3.91
C GLN A 147 6.45 3.62 -4.26
N ILE A 148 7.17 2.78 -3.51
CA ILE A 148 8.57 2.43 -3.79
C ILE A 148 8.72 1.16 -4.65
N GLY A 149 7.65 0.74 -5.32
CA GLY A 149 7.68 -0.42 -6.22
C GLY A 149 7.52 -1.78 -5.54
N THR A 150 7.33 -1.84 -4.22
CA THR A 150 7.17 -3.13 -3.51
C THR A 150 5.79 -3.72 -3.83
N LYS A 151 5.72 -4.94 -4.38
CA LYS A 151 4.44 -5.63 -4.60
C LYS A 151 3.78 -5.96 -3.28
N THR A 152 2.83 -5.14 -2.88
CA THR A 152 2.24 -5.14 -1.55
C THR A 152 0.82 -5.68 -1.60
N LEU A 153 0.50 -6.59 -0.67
CA LEU A 153 -0.85 -7.05 -0.41
C LEU A 153 -1.34 -6.49 0.93
N LEU A 154 -2.45 -5.78 0.94
CA LEU A 154 -3.14 -5.39 2.17
C LEU A 154 -4.35 -6.30 2.38
N VAL A 155 -4.46 -6.89 3.56
CA VAL A 155 -5.57 -7.78 3.93
C VAL A 155 -6.31 -7.20 5.12
N ASP A 156 -7.59 -6.90 4.94
CA ASP A 156 -8.50 -6.59 6.05
C ASP A 156 -8.95 -7.90 6.69
N ALA A 157 -8.22 -8.32 7.72
CA ALA A 157 -8.57 -9.49 8.52
C ALA A 157 -9.38 -9.12 9.78
N ASN A 158 -9.81 -7.86 9.91
CA ASN A 158 -10.78 -7.44 10.90
C ASN A 158 -12.21 -7.67 10.40
N LEU A 159 -12.64 -8.93 10.44
CA LEU A 159 -14.00 -9.31 10.04
C LEU A 159 -15.11 -8.82 10.99
N ARG A 160 -14.76 -8.16 12.10
CA ARG A 160 -15.71 -7.65 13.12
C ARG A 160 -16.07 -6.19 12.89
N SER A 161 -15.06 -5.38 12.60
CA SER A 161 -15.19 -3.94 12.37
C SER A 161 -14.29 -3.51 11.20
N PRO A 162 -14.58 -4.01 9.97
CA PRO A 162 -13.76 -3.74 8.81
C PRO A 162 -13.79 -2.26 8.41
N ARG A 163 -12.69 -1.80 7.80
CA ARG A 163 -12.52 -0.38 7.46
C ARG A 163 -11.67 -0.14 6.21
N ILE A 164 -10.91 -1.13 5.76
CA ILE A 164 -9.99 -0.95 4.64
C ILE A 164 -10.76 -0.67 3.33
N ASP A 165 -11.96 -1.23 3.19
CA ASP A 165 -12.85 -0.93 2.07
C ASP A 165 -13.15 0.58 1.96
N GLN A 166 -13.53 1.22 3.06
CA GLN A 166 -13.80 2.65 3.14
C GLN A 166 -12.56 3.50 2.86
N LEU A 167 -11.39 3.08 3.36
CA LEU A 167 -10.14 3.81 3.15
C LEU A 167 -9.72 3.85 1.67
N PHE A 168 -9.99 2.78 0.92
CA PHE A 168 -9.61 2.66 -0.48
C PHE A 168 -10.78 2.86 -1.47
N GLY A 169 -11.95 3.29 -1.01
CA GLY A 169 -13.13 3.51 -1.87
C GLY A 169 -13.65 2.23 -2.53
N LEU A 170 -13.48 1.07 -1.88
CA LEU A 170 -13.93 -0.23 -2.36
C LEU A 170 -15.33 -0.56 -1.83
N SER A 171 -16.07 -1.40 -2.56
CA SER A 171 -17.39 -1.84 -2.12
C SER A 171 -17.30 -2.88 -1.01
N ALA A 172 -17.93 -2.58 0.14
CA ALA A 172 -18.11 -3.52 1.25
C ALA A 172 -18.84 -4.82 0.84
N SER A 173 -19.64 -4.76 -0.23
CA SER A 173 -20.43 -5.89 -0.74
C SER A 173 -19.64 -6.80 -1.67
N SER A 174 -18.45 -6.39 -2.10
CA SER A 174 -17.59 -7.24 -2.95
C SER A 174 -17.13 -8.48 -2.18
N PRO A 175 -16.92 -9.62 -2.87
CA PRO A 175 -16.34 -10.80 -2.24
C PRO A 175 -14.97 -10.48 -1.64
N GLY A 176 -14.84 -10.65 -0.32
CA GLY A 176 -13.59 -10.46 0.41
C GLY A 176 -13.14 -11.73 1.13
N LEU A 177 -12.32 -11.55 2.17
CA LEU A 177 -11.77 -12.64 2.98
C LEU A 177 -12.88 -13.55 3.55
N SER A 178 -13.95 -12.98 4.11
CA SER A 178 -15.06 -13.74 4.70
C SER A 178 -15.76 -14.62 3.65
N SER A 179 -15.91 -14.12 2.43
CA SER A 179 -16.52 -14.84 1.32
C SER A 179 -15.66 -16.02 0.89
N PHE A 180 -14.34 -15.79 0.77
CA PHE A 180 -13.38 -16.86 0.48
C PHE A 180 -13.43 -17.95 1.54
N LEU A 181 -13.41 -17.59 2.83
CA LEU A 181 -13.39 -18.55 3.94
C LEU A 181 -14.69 -19.35 4.07
N THR A 182 -15.83 -18.76 3.69
CA THR A 182 -17.14 -19.43 3.73
C THR A 182 -17.36 -20.35 2.53
N LEU A 183 -16.98 -19.91 1.33
CA LEU A 183 -17.25 -20.63 0.09
C LEU A 183 -16.10 -21.57 -0.28
N LYS A 184 -16.23 -22.87 0.04
CA LYS A 184 -15.16 -23.89 -0.16
C LYS A 184 -14.57 -23.96 -1.57
N LEU A 185 -15.33 -23.64 -2.61
CA LEU A 185 -14.88 -23.68 -4.01
C LEU A 185 -14.38 -22.34 -4.54
N ALA A 186 -14.43 -21.27 -3.74
CA ALA A 186 -13.92 -19.97 -4.17
C ALA A 186 -12.41 -20.04 -4.35
N ARG A 187 -11.91 -19.48 -5.47
CA ARG A 187 -10.48 -19.34 -5.69
C ARG A 187 -9.95 -18.08 -4.97
N PRO A 188 -8.74 -18.12 -4.38
CA PRO A 188 -8.17 -16.99 -3.65
C PRO A 188 -8.08 -15.70 -4.47
N GLU A 189 -7.89 -15.79 -5.79
CA GLU A 189 -7.70 -14.60 -6.63
C GLU A 189 -8.98 -13.76 -6.75
N ARG A 190 -10.15 -14.36 -6.51
CA ARG A 190 -11.46 -13.67 -6.61
C ARG A 190 -11.73 -12.67 -5.48
N MET A 191 -10.99 -12.75 -4.38
CA MET A 191 -11.08 -11.76 -3.28
C MET A 191 -10.07 -10.62 -3.44
N VAL A 192 -9.21 -10.66 -4.46
CA VAL A 192 -8.14 -9.68 -4.65
C VAL A 192 -8.62 -8.53 -5.53
N HIS A 193 -8.70 -7.34 -4.95
CA HIS A 193 -8.76 -6.10 -5.70
C HIS A 193 -7.34 -5.75 -6.13
N ALA A 194 -6.99 -6.13 -7.36
CA ALA A 194 -5.65 -5.87 -7.90
C ALA A 194 -5.48 -4.40 -8.32
N ASN A 195 -4.26 -3.88 -8.18
CA ASN A 195 -3.86 -2.54 -8.59
C ASN A 195 -4.81 -1.45 -8.07
N VAL A 196 -5.15 -1.50 -6.77
CA VAL A 196 -5.90 -0.42 -6.10
C VAL A 196 -5.10 0.88 -6.15
N LEU A 197 -3.79 0.76 -5.94
CA LEU A 197 -2.74 1.71 -6.32
C LEU A 197 -1.67 0.93 -7.11
N PRO A 198 -0.71 1.60 -7.80
CA PRO A 198 0.42 0.92 -8.41
C PRO A 198 1.14 0.06 -7.38
N ASN A 199 1.35 -1.22 -7.69
CA ASN A 199 1.95 -2.24 -6.82
C ASN A 199 1.17 -2.58 -5.53
N LEU A 200 -0.07 -2.11 -5.37
CA LEU A 200 -0.91 -2.43 -4.21
C LEU A 200 -2.14 -3.24 -4.61
N SER A 201 -2.23 -4.45 -4.06
CA SER A 201 -3.43 -5.27 -4.06
C SER A 201 -4.11 -5.21 -2.70
N VAL A 202 -5.45 -5.22 -2.67
CA VAL A 202 -6.23 -5.20 -1.43
C VAL A 202 -7.19 -6.38 -1.39
N ILE A 203 -7.28 -7.04 -0.24
CA ILE A 203 -8.36 -7.98 0.10
C ILE A 203 -9.17 -7.31 1.20
N THR A 204 -10.42 -6.99 0.92
CA THR A 204 -11.36 -6.48 1.92
C THR A 204 -11.84 -7.62 2.83
N ALA A 205 -12.44 -7.28 3.97
CA ALA A 205 -13.02 -8.28 4.86
C ALA A 205 -14.17 -9.03 4.18
N GLY A 206 -14.92 -8.35 3.31
CA GLY A 206 -16.14 -8.84 2.68
C GLY A 206 -17.37 -8.72 3.61
N PRO A 207 -18.49 -9.37 3.25
CA PRO A 207 -19.73 -9.29 4.02
C PRO A 207 -19.55 -9.75 5.48
N PRO A 208 -20.32 -9.18 6.42
CA PRO A 208 -20.24 -9.53 7.83
C PRO A 208 -20.62 -10.99 8.06
N VAL A 209 -19.94 -11.63 9.00
CA VAL A 209 -20.12 -13.05 9.33
C VAL A 209 -20.37 -13.24 10.81
N ALA A 210 -21.21 -14.22 11.16
CA ALA A 210 -21.60 -14.47 12.55
C ALA A 210 -20.44 -15.01 13.41
N ARG A 211 -19.50 -15.76 12.81
CA ARG A 211 -18.42 -16.46 13.54
C ARG A 211 -17.03 -16.25 12.93
N PRO A 212 -16.46 -15.03 13.01
CA PRO A 212 -15.13 -14.70 12.46
C PRO A 212 -14.02 -15.66 12.90
N GLN A 213 -13.95 -15.94 14.21
CA GLN A 213 -12.89 -16.74 14.82
C GLN A 213 -12.78 -18.15 14.22
N GLU A 214 -13.92 -18.79 13.94
CA GLU A 214 -13.96 -20.14 13.34
C GLU A 214 -13.39 -20.13 11.92
N LEU A 215 -13.71 -19.08 11.15
CA LEU A 215 -13.22 -18.92 9.78
C LEU A 215 -11.71 -18.64 9.76
N LEU A 216 -11.21 -17.76 10.63
CA LEU A 216 -9.80 -17.40 10.73
C LEU A 216 -8.94 -18.55 11.27
N SER A 217 -9.51 -19.43 12.09
CA SER A 217 -8.82 -20.61 12.62
C SER A 217 -8.79 -21.79 11.63
N SER A 218 -9.47 -21.68 10.48
CA SER A 218 -9.60 -22.77 9.52
C SER A 218 -8.29 -23.06 8.78
N THR A 219 -8.13 -24.31 8.32
CA THR A 219 -7.05 -24.67 7.38
C THR A 219 -7.13 -23.86 6.09
N ARG A 220 -8.34 -23.53 5.65
CA ARG A 220 -8.59 -22.71 4.47
C ARG A 220 -7.98 -21.32 4.56
N PHE A 221 -8.05 -20.67 5.73
CA PHE A 221 -7.36 -19.41 5.94
C PHE A 221 -5.84 -19.58 5.79
N ARG A 222 -5.26 -20.56 6.49
CA ARG A 222 -3.83 -20.87 6.43
C ARG A 222 -3.35 -21.13 5.00
N ASP A 223 -4.05 -22.00 4.27
CA ASP A 223 -3.66 -22.42 2.92
C ASP A 223 -3.86 -21.30 1.89
N GLY A 224 -4.94 -20.52 2.04
CA GLY A 224 -5.22 -19.33 1.23
C GLY A 224 -4.12 -18.28 1.40
N MET A 225 -3.75 -17.96 2.65
CA MET A 225 -2.70 -16.98 2.91
C MET A 225 -1.35 -17.46 2.39
N ASN A 226 -0.97 -18.73 2.63
CA ASN A 226 0.28 -19.29 2.10
C ASN A 226 0.37 -19.19 0.57
N THR A 227 -0.76 -19.24 -0.14
CA THR A 227 -0.80 -19.10 -1.59
C THR A 227 -0.56 -17.65 -2.02
N LEU A 228 -1.30 -16.71 -1.46
CA LEU A 228 -1.21 -15.29 -1.80
C LEU A 228 0.14 -14.66 -1.41
N LEU A 229 0.75 -15.13 -0.32
CA LEU A 229 2.05 -14.67 0.15
C LEU A 229 3.20 -14.98 -0.83
N ARG A 230 3.02 -15.91 -1.78
CA ARG A 230 4.03 -16.21 -2.80
C ARG A 230 4.01 -15.24 -3.97
N GLU A 231 2.92 -14.52 -4.17
CA GLU A 231 2.71 -13.64 -5.32
C GLU A 231 3.09 -12.17 -5.04
N HIS A 232 3.35 -11.85 -3.76
CA HIS A 232 3.62 -10.50 -3.28
C HIS A 232 4.95 -10.45 -2.55
N ASP A 233 5.62 -9.30 -2.63
CA ASP A 233 6.87 -9.05 -1.91
C ASP A 233 6.63 -8.79 -0.43
N ILE A 234 5.44 -8.32 -0.04
CA ILE A 234 5.04 -8.21 1.36
C ILE A 234 3.52 -8.21 1.49
N ALA A 235 2.99 -8.78 2.57
CA ALA A 235 1.59 -8.70 2.93
C ALA A 235 1.41 -8.09 4.31
N LEU A 236 0.49 -7.12 4.43
CA LEU A 236 0.14 -6.49 5.69
C LEU A 236 -1.29 -6.88 6.08
N PHE A 237 -1.49 -7.20 7.35
CA PHE A 237 -2.79 -7.65 7.87
C PHE A 237 -3.31 -6.65 8.90
N ASP A 238 -4.49 -6.08 8.63
CA ASP A 238 -5.27 -5.38 9.64
C ASP A 238 -5.98 -6.40 10.55
N THR A 239 -6.01 -6.15 11.86
CA THR A 239 -6.59 -7.09 12.83
C THR A 239 -7.45 -6.35 13.86
N PRO A 240 -8.45 -7.02 14.48
CA PRO A 240 -9.22 -6.43 15.58
C PRO A 240 -8.36 -6.32 16.85
N ALA A 241 -8.83 -5.59 17.86
CA ALA A 241 -8.15 -5.52 19.14
C ALA A 241 -8.00 -6.90 19.81
N ALA A 242 -6.80 -7.17 20.32
CA ALA A 242 -6.45 -8.45 20.92
C ALA A 242 -7.09 -8.69 22.29
N ASN A 243 -7.47 -7.63 23.02
CA ASN A 243 -8.16 -7.79 24.31
C ASN A 243 -9.65 -8.15 24.15
N SER A 244 -10.25 -7.91 22.97
CA SER A 244 -11.67 -8.18 22.74
C SER A 244 -11.93 -9.56 22.14
N CYS A 245 -10.95 -10.15 21.44
CA CYS A 245 -11.05 -11.48 20.83
C CYS A 245 -9.67 -12.07 20.50
N ALA A 246 -9.61 -13.37 20.21
CA ALA A 246 -8.37 -14.06 19.88
C ALA A 246 -8.01 -14.02 18.38
N ASP A 247 -8.73 -13.24 17.57
CA ASP A 247 -8.55 -13.20 16.10
C ASP A 247 -7.15 -12.70 15.73
N ALA A 248 -6.67 -11.61 16.36
CA ALA A 248 -5.33 -11.06 16.12
C ALA A 248 -4.21 -12.08 16.43
N LEU A 249 -4.34 -12.85 17.51
CA LEU A 249 -3.40 -13.92 17.86
C LEU A 249 -3.44 -15.08 16.86
N THR A 250 -4.64 -15.42 16.38
CA THR A 250 -4.83 -16.49 15.37
C THR A 250 -4.19 -16.10 14.04
N ILE A 251 -4.45 -14.88 13.57
CA ILE A 251 -3.89 -14.34 12.32
C ILE A 251 -2.37 -14.26 12.42
N SER A 252 -1.85 -13.64 13.48
CA SER A 252 -0.41 -13.44 13.70
C SER A 252 0.36 -14.75 13.85
N GLY A 253 -0.23 -15.79 14.43
CA GLY A 253 0.36 -17.13 14.51
C GLY A 253 0.43 -17.86 13.17
N VAL A 254 -0.49 -17.58 12.25
CA VAL A 254 -0.44 -18.13 10.87
C VAL A 254 0.66 -17.45 10.06
N ILE A 255 0.71 -16.13 10.08
CA ILE A 255 1.64 -15.35 9.23
C ILE A 255 3.06 -15.26 9.81
N GLY A 256 3.20 -15.27 11.13
CA GLY A 256 4.47 -15.39 11.85
C GLY A 256 5.12 -14.09 12.35
N TYR A 257 4.66 -12.90 11.94
CA TYR A 257 5.20 -11.63 12.44
C TYR A 257 4.10 -10.64 12.80
N ALA A 258 4.37 -9.79 13.79
CA ALA A 258 3.47 -8.75 14.25
C ALA A 258 4.19 -7.45 14.61
N VAL A 259 3.50 -6.32 14.43
CA VAL A 259 3.86 -5.01 14.95
C VAL A 259 2.76 -4.57 15.91
N ILE A 260 3.14 -4.21 17.13
CA ILE A 260 2.19 -3.78 18.16
C ILE A 260 1.93 -2.28 18.02
N ILE A 261 0.67 -1.88 17.96
CA ILE A 261 0.26 -0.48 17.92
C ILE A 261 -0.25 -0.10 19.29
N ALA A 262 0.29 0.99 19.82
CA ALA A 262 -0.14 1.62 21.05
C ALA A 262 -0.54 3.07 20.75
N ARG A 263 -1.56 3.57 21.46
CA ARG A 263 -1.95 4.96 21.39
C ARG A 263 -1.50 5.69 22.65
N ARG A 264 -0.88 6.85 22.48
CA ARG A 264 -0.43 7.68 23.58
C ARG A 264 -1.61 8.09 24.47
N ASN A 265 -1.37 8.14 25.78
CA ASN A 265 -2.35 8.51 26.80
C ASN A 265 -3.65 7.66 26.76
N ARG A 266 -3.62 6.48 26.11
CA ARG A 266 -4.78 5.60 25.93
C ARG A 266 -4.44 4.14 26.16
N THR A 267 -3.37 3.64 25.56
CA THR A 267 -2.95 2.25 25.71
C THR A 267 -2.05 2.10 26.93
N PHE A 268 -2.38 1.16 27.82
CA PHE A 268 -1.56 0.87 28.99
C PHE A 268 -0.33 0.06 28.60
N VAL A 269 0.83 0.38 29.19
CA VAL A 269 2.09 -0.35 28.96
C VAL A 269 1.96 -1.83 29.35
N GLY A 270 1.20 -2.13 30.40
CA GLY A 270 0.92 -3.51 30.83
C GLY A 270 0.17 -4.33 29.76
N ASP A 271 -0.74 -3.71 29.02
CA ASP A 271 -1.48 -4.37 27.94
C ASP A 271 -0.56 -4.66 26.74
N VAL A 272 0.36 -3.76 26.42
CA VAL A 272 1.38 -3.96 25.38
C VAL A 272 2.30 -5.13 25.75
N ALA A 273 2.77 -5.17 27.01
CA ALA A 273 3.63 -6.26 27.49
C ALA A 273 2.91 -7.61 27.47
N THR A 274 1.64 -7.64 27.91
CA THR A 274 0.80 -8.84 27.88
C THR A 274 0.58 -9.33 26.44
N LEU A 275 0.25 -8.42 25.53
CA LEU A 275 0.07 -8.76 24.11
C LEU A 275 1.36 -9.31 23.49
N ALA A 276 2.52 -8.73 23.80
CA ALA A 276 3.81 -9.25 23.33
C ALA A 276 4.07 -10.70 23.79
N GLN A 277 3.73 -11.04 25.04
CA GLN A 277 3.84 -12.40 25.57
C GLN A 277 2.86 -13.38 24.89
N GLN A 278 1.63 -12.92 24.63
CA GLN A 278 0.62 -13.73 23.93
C GLN A 278 1.03 -14.00 22.48
N LEU A 279 1.56 -13.01 21.76
CA LEU A 279 2.08 -13.16 20.40
C LEU A 279 3.23 -14.17 20.35
N ALA A 280 4.17 -14.09 21.30
CA ALA A 280 5.26 -15.05 21.41
C ALA A 280 4.74 -16.48 21.64
N SER A 281 3.72 -16.64 22.50
CA SER A 281 3.06 -17.93 22.75
C SER A 281 2.34 -18.46 21.51
N ALA A 282 1.78 -17.58 20.68
CA ALA A 282 1.17 -17.89 19.39
C ALA A 282 2.20 -18.13 18.26
N ARG A 283 3.51 -18.13 18.57
CA ARG A 283 4.62 -18.28 17.60
C ARG A 283 4.69 -17.14 16.58
N SER A 284 4.23 -15.95 16.96
CA SER A 284 4.41 -14.73 16.19
C SER A 284 5.58 -13.91 16.74
N ALA A 285 6.54 -13.57 15.87
CA ALA A 285 7.67 -12.73 16.22
C ALA A 285 7.25 -11.25 16.21
N VAL A 286 7.45 -10.56 17.33
CA VAL A 286 7.18 -9.12 17.44
C VAL A 286 8.34 -8.36 16.82
N LEU A 287 8.09 -7.63 15.74
CA LEU A 287 9.08 -6.79 15.05
C LEU A 287 9.38 -5.50 15.83
N GLY A 288 8.42 -5.04 16.62
CA GLY A 288 8.51 -3.83 17.41
C GLY A 288 7.14 -3.29 17.77
N SER A 289 7.12 -2.04 18.25
CA SER A 289 5.90 -1.31 18.58
C SER A 289 5.88 0.08 17.97
N VAL A 290 4.70 0.55 17.58
CA VAL A 290 4.45 1.91 17.07
C VAL A 290 3.60 2.65 18.10
N LEU A 291 4.08 3.83 18.53
CA LEU A 291 3.30 4.75 19.34
C LEU A 291 2.61 5.77 18.42
N SER A 292 1.28 5.76 18.40
CA SER A 292 0.46 6.71 17.64
C SER A 292 -0.16 7.76 18.55
N ASP A 293 -0.29 8.99 18.05
CA ASP A 293 -0.90 10.11 18.77
C ASP A 293 -2.26 10.56 18.19
N PHE A 294 -2.56 10.22 16.94
CA PHE A 294 -3.71 10.68 16.12
C PHE A 294 -4.13 12.15 16.26
#